data_AF-A0A9X9S241-F1
#
_entry.id   AF-A0A9X9S241-F1
#
_cell.length_a   1.000
_cell.length_b   1.000
_cell.length_c   1.000
_cell.angle_alpha   90.00
_cell.angle_beta   90.00
_cell.angle_gamma   90.00
#
_symmetry.space_group_name_H-M   'P 1'
#
loop_
_entity.id
_entity.type
_entity.pdbx_description
1 polymer ?
#
loop_
_entity_poly.entity_id
_entity_poly.type
_entity_poly.pdbx_seq_one_letter_code
_entity_poly.pdbx_strand_id
1 'polypeptide(L)'
;MKRYAFVTTIPIRTGALQRGVAIITRHNGNINRVHFDRSIDPHTVFFEVTAKPEEYEQIRQELTDIGYLQTSLETFASLKIHIHLPHESGALNEFLIMTTGAGAQVTSITFDDAGIHPDRVTIAMSVREIGPAEQLLDALKSRYPIEVLEFDNTGETLDDTVFYLRFAQKMRTLIESDDDDFLLRFLGDINHTAQDLTARGEDPKTVFRNVLEAGEYIATTCGDGFYADVQIVHLSEEVTLYAIQLPGGGNIYLFRTLDGFEMLDTGYAVYHQDVMQLFAAYALPVAEQLTRIITSHGDADHCGAGGFFDVPAIMHPATREIIRTGNRAWGSRNEGLVLEEIYTTMIALYSRWNPPAEDNIRLICPETDEKRSIFPVVCRLTIGDLGFEVLETPGGHQVGELVLYCPEKGYLFTADSLMNFASLTEERRRYNSYADYLVTSVNVDSDLARAERRALIGLAQEFTEETGRPCTVFGGHGAVSEYRDGALTIVGAVEHYTHAGGRELPEKNT
;
A
#
# COMPACT_ATOMS: atom_id res chain seq x y z
N MET A 1 31.42 7.33 5.59
CA MET A 1 30.88 6.56 4.45
C MET A 1 29.37 6.53 4.59
N LYS A 2 28.64 6.48 3.48
CA LYS A 2 27.17 6.41 3.44
C LYS A 2 26.74 5.24 2.56
N ARG A 3 25.52 4.74 2.78
CA ARG A 3 24.88 3.74 1.92
C ARG A 3 24.11 4.46 0.82
N TYR A 4 24.19 3.94 -0.40
CA TYR A 4 23.50 4.43 -1.58
C TYR A 4 22.87 3.26 -2.32
N ALA A 5 21.70 3.46 -2.91
CA ALA A 5 21.04 2.50 -3.79
C ALA A 5 20.93 3.09 -5.20
N PHE A 6 21.05 2.25 -6.22
CA PHE A 6 20.79 2.64 -7.61
C PHE A 6 20.45 1.43 -8.48
N VAL A 7 19.76 1.70 -9.58
CA VAL A 7 19.33 0.72 -10.57
C VAL A 7 20.22 0.84 -11.80
N THR A 8 20.59 -0.30 -12.38
CA THR A 8 21.37 -0.35 -13.62
C THR A 8 20.73 -1.26 -14.65
N THR A 9 20.91 -0.92 -15.92
CA THR A 9 20.50 -1.73 -17.07
C THR A 9 21.75 -2.30 -17.75
N ILE A 10 21.85 -3.61 -17.86
CA ILE A 10 23.00 -4.30 -18.47
C ILE A 10 22.62 -4.98 -19.80
N PRO A 11 23.51 -4.99 -20.80
CA PRO A 11 23.30 -5.71 -22.04
C PRO A 11 23.38 -7.23 -21.83
N ILE A 12 22.65 -8.01 -22.65
CA ILE A 12 22.73 -9.48 -22.66
C ILE A 12 24.04 -9.90 -23.36
N ARG A 13 25.14 -9.86 -22.62
CA ARG A 13 26.45 -10.35 -23.05
C ARG A 13 27.29 -10.83 -21.88
N THR A 14 28.19 -11.79 -22.13
CA THR A 14 29.13 -12.28 -21.13
C THR A 14 29.96 -11.14 -20.53
N GLY A 15 30.10 -11.12 -19.21
CA GLY A 15 30.87 -10.09 -18.49
C GLY A 15 30.17 -8.75 -18.31
N ALA A 16 28.91 -8.58 -18.74
CA ALA A 16 28.18 -7.32 -18.59
C ALA A 16 28.05 -6.90 -17.11
N LEU A 17 27.60 -7.80 -16.24
CA LEU A 17 27.51 -7.56 -14.79
C LEU A 17 28.89 -7.30 -14.16
N GLN A 18 29.90 -8.10 -14.54
CA GLN A 18 31.28 -7.93 -14.07
C GLN A 18 31.80 -6.53 -14.38
N ARG A 19 31.50 -5.97 -15.55
CA ARG A 19 31.90 -4.61 -15.93
C ARG A 19 31.37 -3.56 -14.95
N GLY A 20 30.10 -3.66 -14.57
CA GLY A 20 29.49 -2.76 -13.58
C GLY A 20 30.15 -2.90 -12.20
N VAL A 21 30.31 -4.14 -11.73
CA VAL A 21 30.98 -4.44 -10.44
C VAL A 21 32.43 -3.94 -10.41
N ALA A 22 33.16 -4.04 -11.53
CA ALA A 22 34.53 -3.57 -11.63
C ALA A 22 34.63 -2.03 -11.51
N ILE A 23 33.65 -1.29 -12.03
CA ILE A 23 33.57 0.18 -11.86
C ILE A 23 33.35 0.52 -10.39
N ILE A 24 32.37 -0.12 -9.74
CA ILE A 24 32.09 0.07 -8.30
C ILE A 24 33.35 -0.21 -7.47
N THR A 25 34.03 -1.32 -7.75
CA THR A 25 35.24 -1.74 -7.04
C THR A 25 36.40 -0.76 -7.24
N ARG A 26 36.59 -0.26 -8.48
CA ARG A 26 37.69 0.67 -8.81
C ARG A 26 37.60 1.97 -8.02
N HIS A 27 36.39 2.44 -7.76
CA HIS A 27 36.14 3.67 -7.00
C HIS A 27 35.90 3.40 -5.51
N ASN A 28 36.37 2.26 -4.98
CA ASN A 28 36.28 1.88 -3.56
C ASN A 28 34.85 1.73 -3.01
N GLY A 29 33.85 1.49 -3.87
CA GLY A 29 32.50 1.15 -3.43
C GLY A 29 32.43 -0.28 -2.88
N ASN A 30 31.89 -0.44 -1.67
CA ASN A 30 31.60 -1.75 -1.11
C ASN A 30 30.16 -2.16 -1.42
N ILE A 31 29.95 -3.22 -2.20
CA ILE A 31 28.61 -3.74 -2.50
C ILE A 31 28.04 -4.39 -1.22
N ASN A 32 26.97 -3.82 -0.69
CA ASN A 32 26.21 -4.38 0.44
C ASN A 32 25.14 -5.36 -0.04
N ARG A 33 24.52 -5.06 -1.19
CA ARG A 33 23.47 -5.87 -1.79
C ARG A 33 23.57 -5.78 -3.31
N VAL A 34 23.31 -6.90 -3.97
CA VAL A 34 23.12 -6.98 -5.42
C VAL A 34 21.97 -7.94 -5.70
N HIS A 35 21.07 -7.56 -6.61
CA HIS A 35 20.01 -8.44 -7.08
C HIS A 35 19.92 -8.38 -8.61
N PHE A 36 19.98 -9.54 -9.24
CA PHE A 36 19.78 -9.75 -10.66
C PHE A 36 19.13 -11.10 -10.86
N ASP A 37 17.92 -11.11 -11.42
CA ASP A 37 17.20 -12.32 -11.76
C ASP A 37 16.66 -12.22 -13.18
N ARG A 38 17.33 -12.94 -14.08
CA ARG A 38 16.98 -12.99 -15.50
C ARG A 38 15.60 -13.58 -15.76
N SER A 39 15.04 -14.35 -14.83
CA SER A 39 13.67 -14.88 -14.96
C SER A 39 12.59 -13.84 -14.70
N ILE A 40 12.95 -12.73 -14.04
CA ILE A 40 12.09 -11.57 -13.81
C ILE A 40 12.34 -10.52 -14.89
N ASP A 41 13.60 -10.11 -15.04
CA ASP A 41 14.01 -9.11 -16.02
C ASP A 41 15.47 -9.38 -16.44
N PRO A 42 15.75 -9.52 -17.75
CA PRO A 42 17.07 -9.93 -18.24
C PRO A 42 18.12 -8.80 -18.21
N HIS A 43 17.74 -7.56 -17.93
CA HIS A 43 18.59 -6.39 -18.04
C HIS A 43 18.81 -5.65 -16.72
N THR A 44 17.87 -5.71 -15.79
CA THR A 44 17.86 -4.83 -14.62
C THR A 44 18.64 -5.43 -13.45
N VAL A 45 19.60 -4.67 -12.91
CA VAL A 45 20.38 -5.03 -11.72
C VAL A 45 20.25 -3.95 -10.67
N PHE A 46 19.90 -4.35 -9.45
CA PHE A 46 19.81 -3.48 -8.29
C PHE A 46 21.10 -3.57 -7.47
N PHE A 47 21.65 -2.42 -7.09
CA PHE A 47 22.82 -2.34 -6.21
C PHE A 47 22.54 -1.49 -4.99
N GLU A 48 23.03 -1.95 -3.84
CA GLU A 48 23.28 -1.11 -2.67
C GLU A 48 24.77 -1.10 -2.38
N VAL A 49 25.35 0.08 -2.23
CA VAL A 49 26.79 0.27 -2.02
C VAL A 49 27.06 1.21 -0.86
N THR A 50 28.13 0.93 -0.13
CA THR A 50 28.70 1.84 0.87
C THR A 50 29.95 2.48 0.28
N ALA A 51 29.96 3.81 0.20
CA ALA A 51 31.08 4.58 -0.34
C ALA A 51 31.17 5.96 0.33
N LYS A 52 32.26 6.71 0.08
CA LYS A 52 32.24 8.17 0.33
C LYS A 52 31.40 8.87 -0.74
N PRO A 53 30.82 10.06 -0.46
CA PRO A 53 30.04 10.80 -1.46
C PRO A 53 30.80 11.03 -2.77
N GLU A 54 32.07 11.46 -2.71
CA GLU A 54 32.88 11.72 -3.90
C GLU A 54 33.16 10.44 -4.72
N GLU A 55 33.39 9.32 -4.03
CA GLU A 55 33.59 8.00 -4.65
C GLU A 55 32.29 7.51 -5.31
N TYR A 56 31.14 7.74 -4.69
CA TYR A 56 29.82 7.41 -5.23
C TYR A 56 29.50 8.21 -6.50
N GLU A 57 29.81 9.50 -6.54
CA GLU A 57 29.62 10.31 -7.76
C GLU A 57 30.49 9.82 -8.91
N GLN A 58 31.72 9.38 -8.63
CA GLN A 58 32.59 8.78 -9.66
C GLN A 58 32.01 7.46 -10.19
N ILE A 59 31.42 6.64 -9.32
CA ILE A 59 30.71 5.41 -9.72
C ILE A 59 29.52 5.77 -10.63
N ARG A 60 28.67 6.72 -10.23
CA ARG A 60 27.51 7.15 -11.01
C ARG A 60 27.92 7.67 -12.38
N GLN A 61 28.93 8.55 -12.44
CA GLN A 61 29.40 9.13 -13.69
C GLN A 61 29.89 8.04 -14.64
N GLU A 62 30.78 7.14 -14.19
CA GLU A 62 31.33 6.12 -15.08
C GLU A 62 30.26 5.09 -15.52
N LEU A 63 29.31 4.74 -14.65
CA LEU A 63 28.17 3.90 -15.05
C LEU A 63 27.25 4.61 -16.06
N THR A 64 27.08 5.92 -15.96
CA THR A 64 26.32 6.73 -16.93
C THR A 64 27.03 6.78 -18.27
N ASP A 65 28.36 7.03 -18.27
CA ASP A 65 29.18 7.13 -19.48
C ASP A 65 29.14 5.85 -20.34
N ILE A 66 28.95 4.69 -19.70
CA ILE A 66 28.82 3.40 -20.39
C ILE A 66 27.37 2.98 -20.67
N GLY A 67 26.40 3.83 -20.32
CA GLY A 67 24.96 3.61 -20.51
C GLY A 67 24.36 2.55 -19.58
N TYR A 68 24.96 2.30 -18.41
CA TYR A 68 24.47 1.31 -17.45
C TYR A 68 23.59 1.93 -16.37
N LEU A 69 23.85 3.16 -15.93
CA LEU A 69 23.06 3.77 -14.86
C LEU A 69 21.66 4.13 -15.38
N GLN A 70 20.63 3.63 -14.71
CA GLN A 70 19.25 4.05 -14.99
C GLN A 70 18.97 5.35 -14.24
N THR A 71 18.62 6.40 -14.98
CA THR A 71 18.36 7.75 -14.46
C THR A 71 16.96 8.27 -14.79
N SER A 72 16.21 7.51 -15.57
CA SER A 72 14.81 7.79 -15.90
C SER A 72 14.03 6.49 -16.06
N LEU A 73 12.70 6.61 -15.94
CA LEU A 73 11.74 5.59 -16.31
C LEU A 73 11.20 5.91 -17.70
N GLU A 74 12.00 5.57 -18.71
CA GLU A 74 11.60 5.73 -20.12
C GLU A 74 10.27 5.02 -20.39
N THR A 75 9.44 5.58 -21.27
CA THR A 75 8.22 4.91 -21.74
C THR A 75 8.56 4.07 -22.97
N PHE A 76 7.86 2.95 -23.16
CA PHE A 76 8.04 2.11 -24.34
C PHE A 76 6.69 1.89 -25.01
N ALA A 77 6.66 1.99 -26.32
CA ALA A 77 5.54 1.56 -27.12
C ALA A 77 5.80 0.13 -27.64
N SER A 78 4.77 -0.70 -27.60
CA SER A 78 4.76 -2.02 -28.23
C SER A 78 4.04 -1.91 -29.57
N LEU A 79 4.65 -2.46 -30.62
CA LEU A 79 4.10 -2.47 -31.96
C LEU A 79 4.12 -3.89 -32.52
N LYS A 80 2.95 -4.42 -32.85
CA LYS A 80 2.76 -5.69 -33.55
C LYS A 80 2.09 -5.45 -34.89
N ILE A 81 2.75 -5.86 -35.95
CA ILE A 81 2.30 -5.60 -37.32
C ILE A 81 2.40 -6.83 -38.21
N HIS A 82 1.52 -6.87 -39.18
CA HIS A 82 1.71 -7.60 -40.41
C HIS A 82 2.31 -6.66 -41.44
N ILE A 83 3.37 -7.11 -42.12
CA ILE A 83 4.04 -6.35 -43.16
C ILE A 83 4.28 -7.21 -44.40
N HIS A 84 3.98 -6.64 -45.55
CA HIS A 84 4.23 -7.26 -46.85
C HIS A 84 5.58 -6.80 -47.38
N LEU A 85 6.61 -7.62 -47.19
CA LEU A 85 7.93 -7.39 -47.76
C LEU A 85 8.04 -8.02 -49.15
N PRO A 86 8.78 -7.41 -50.10
CA PRO A 86 9.09 -8.05 -51.37
C PRO A 86 9.79 -9.39 -51.15
N HIS A 87 9.37 -10.44 -51.86
CA HIS A 87 10.01 -11.76 -51.79
C HIS A 87 11.27 -11.79 -52.67
N GLU A 88 12.28 -11.01 -52.28
CA GLU A 88 13.56 -10.89 -52.95
C GLU A 88 14.73 -10.81 -51.97
N SER A 89 15.94 -11.02 -52.49
CA SER A 89 17.15 -11.02 -51.66
C SER A 89 17.36 -9.66 -50.99
N GLY A 90 17.51 -9.67 -49.66
CA GLY A 90 17.83 -8.47 -48.88
C GLY A 90 16.63 -7.68 -48.35
N ALA A 91 15.39 -7.98 -48.76
CA ALA A 91 14.20 -7.24 -48.33
C ALA A 91 14.04 -7.17 -46.80
N LEU A 92 14.24 -8.29 -46.09
CA LEU A 92 14.21 -8.32 -44.63
C LEU A 92 15.34 -7.48 -44.01
N ASN A 93 16.53 -7.47 -44.61
CA ASN A 93 17.65 -6.68 -44.10
C ASN A 93 17.37 -5.17 -44.23
N GLU A 94 16.80 -4.72 -45.35
CA GLU A 94 16.40 -3.31 -45.51
C GLU A 94 15.37 -2.89 -44.46
N PHE A 95 14.37 -3.75 -44.23
CA PHE A 95 13.38 -3.55 -43.18
C PHE A 95 14.03 -3.45 -41.78
N LEU A 96 14.91 -4.40 -41.44
CA LEU A 96 15.56 -4.43 -40.13
C LEU A 96 16.50 -3.22 -39.92
N ILE A 97 17.15 -2.72 -40.97
CA ILE A 97 17.95 -1.49 -40.89
C ILE A 97 17.09 -0.30 -40.49
N MET A 98 15.87 -0.16 -41.02
CA MET A 98 14.96 0.93 -40.65
C MET A 98 14.50 0.81 -39.20
N THR A 99 14.12 -0.40 -38.76
CA THR A 99 13.69 -0.61 -37.37
C THR A 99 14.85 -0.39 -36.39
N THR A 100 16.05 -0.91 -36.70
CA THR A 100 17.24 -0.69 -35.87
C THR A 100 17.67 0.78 -35.85
N GLY A 101 17.57 1.49 -36.98
CA GLY A 101 17.87 2.93 -37.07
C GLY A 101 16.93 3.79 -36.23
N ALA A 102 15.69 3.36 -36.03
CA ALA A 102 14.73 3.99 -35.13
C ALA A 102 14.87 3.56 -33.66
N GLY A 103 15.86 2.72 -33.33
CA GLY A 103 16.05 2.20 -31.98
C GLY A 103 15.01 1.16 -31.56
N ALA A 104 14.27 0.57 -32.50
CA ALA A 104 13.32 -0.48 -32.21
C ALA A 104 14.03 -1.82 -31.92
N GLN A 105 13.58 -2.50 -30.87
CA GLN A 105 14.02 -3.83 -30.50
C GLN A 105 12.98 -4.85 -30.96
N VAL A 106 13.36 -5.71 -31.92
CA VAL A 106 12.49 -6.79 -32.39
C VAL A 106 12.34 -7.84 -31.29
N THR A 107 11.12 -8.08 -30.83
CA THR A 107 10.79 -9.06 -29.79
C THR A 107 10.40 -10.41 -30.39
N SER A 108 9.71 -10.41 -31.53
CA SER A 108 9.46 -11.63 -32.31
C SER A 108 9.31 -11.34 -33.78
N ILE A 109 9.69 -12.30 -34.64
CA ILE A 109 9.48 -12.23 -36.09
C ILE A 109 9.19 -13.62 -36.64
N THR A 110 8.22 -13.72 -37.55
CA THR A 110 7.89 -14.97 -38.24
C THR A 110 7.48 -14.72 -39.70
N PHE A 111 7.94 -15.60 -40.56
CA PHE A 111 7.65 -15.64 -41.99
C PHE A 111 7.87 -17.06 -42.50
N ASP A 112 7.00 -17.54 -43.36
CA ASP A 112 7.11 -18.85 -44.02
C ASP A 112 6.47 -18.75 -45.41
N ASP A 113 7.28 -18.90 -46.46
CA ASP A 113 6.87 -18.83 -47.87
C ASP A 113 6.09 -20.06 -48.32
N ALA A 114 6.18 -21.17 -47.57
CA ALA A 114 5.35 -22.37 -47.75
C ALA A 114 4.14 -22.40 -46.79
N GLY A 115 3.98 -21.37 -45.96
CA GLY A 115 2.99 -21.29 -44.91
C GLY A 115 1.61 -20.83 -45.40
N ILE A 116 0.69 -20.64 -44.43
CA ILE A 116 -0.69 -20.20 -44.69
C ILE A 116 -0.74 -18.76 -45.24
N HIS A 117 0.30 -17.96 -44.99
CA HIS A 117 0.41 -16.57 -45.43
C HIS A 117 1.80 -16.29 -46.05
N PRO A 118 2.04 -16.73 -47.29
CA PRO A 118 3.36 -16.73 -47.91
C PRO A 118 3.92 -15.34 -48.25
N ASP A 119 3.06 -14.31 -48.25
CA ASP A 119 3.43 -12.94 -48.59
C ASP A 119 3.48 -12.01 -47.35
N ARG A 120 3.43 -12.57 -46.14
CA ARG A 120 3.21 -11.81 -44.90
C ARG A 120 4.23 -12.12 -43.83
N VAL A 121 4.99 -11.11 -43.42
CA VAL A 121 5.84 -11.17 -42.23
C VAL A 121 5.02 -10.68 -41.04
N THR A 122 5.04 -11.43 -39.94
CA THR A 122 4.48 -10.97 -38.66
C THR A 122 5.63 -10.61 -37.74
N ILE A 123 5.62 -9.39 -37.22
CA ILE A 123 6.69 -8.90 -36.34
C ILE A 123 6.10 -8.15 -35.16
N ALA A 124 6.70 -8.37 -34.00
CA ALA A 124 6.50 -7.56 -32.81
C ALA A 124 7.82 -6.88 -32.44
N MET A 125 7.73 -5.63 -32.01
CA MET A 125 8.87 -4.84 -31.59
C MET A 125 8.48 -3.88 -30.46
N SER A 126 9.47 -3.52 -29.65
CA SER A 126 9.37 -2.43 -28.68
C SER A 126 10.18 -1.23 -29.15
N VAL A 127 9.68 -0.03 -28.94
CA VAL A 127 10.34 1.23 -29.30
C VAL A 127 10.39 2.12 -28.07
N ARG A 128 11.54 2.75 -27.83
CA ARG A 128 11.67 3.76 -26.78
C ARG A 128 10.83 4.97 -27.16
N GLU A 129 9.93 5.36 -26.27
CA GLU A 129 8.99 6.48 -26.36
C GLU A 129 7.93 6.37 -27.48
N ILE A 130 6.81 7.07 -27.27
CA ILE A 130 5.65 7.06 -28.19
C ILE A 130 5.98 7.79 -29.50
N GLY A 131 6.66 8.94 -29.43
CA GLY A 131 6.98 9.75 -30.61
C GLY A 131 7.83 9.01 -31.66
N PRO A 132 8.96 8.38 -31.27
CA PRO A 132 9.74 7.54 -32.17
C PRO A 132 8.96 6.34 -32.73
N ALA A 133 8.03 5.76 -31.97
CA ALA A 133 7.20 4.65 -32.44
C ALA A 133 6.23 5.07 -33.55
N GLU A 134 5.57 6.22 -33.40
CA GLU A 134 4.70 6.81 -34.45
C GLU A 134 5.51 7.15 -35.70
N GLN A 135 6.68 7.78 -35.54
CA GLN A 135 7.57 8.11 -36.66
C GLN A 135 8.06 6.85 -37.40
N LEU A 136 8.41 5.80 -36.67
CA LEU A 136 8.78 4.51 -37.26
C LEU A 136 7.61 3.91 -38.03
N LEU A 137 6.41 3.91 -37.46
CA LEU A 137 5.21 3.38 -38.11
C LEU A 137 4.89 4.14 -39.40
N ASP A 138 4.98 5.46 -39.40
CA ASP A 138 4.77 6.30 -40.57
C ASP A 138 5.84 6.05 -41.65
N ALA A 139 7.11 5.95 -41.24
CA ALA A 139 8.20 5.60 -42.15
C ALA A 139 7.99 4.24 -42.80
N LEU A 140 7.56 3.23 -42.04
CA LEU A 140 7.28 1.90 -42.54
C LEU A 140 6.06 1.89 -43.50
N LYS A 141 4.96 2.56 -43.14
CA LYS A 141 3.74 2.68 -43.98
C LYS A 141 4.01 3.36 -45.32
N SER A 142 4.98 4.28 -45.36
CA SER A 142 5.36 4.96 -46.60
C SER A 142 6.01 4.02 -47.64
N ARG A 143 6.54 2.87 -47.20
CA ARG A 143 7.35 1.96 -48.03
C ARG A 143 6.72 0.58 -48.23
N TYR A 144 5.96 0.10 -47.25
CA TYR A 144 5.37 -1.24 -47.28
C TYR A 144 3.87 -1.21 -46.96
N PRO A 145 3.07 -2.10 -47.56
CA PRO A 145 1.73 -2.39 -47.08
C PRO A 145 1.82 -3.00 -45.67
N ILE A 146 1.14 -2.35 -44.71
CA ILE A 146 1.16 -2.73 -43.29
C ILE A 146 -0.26 -2.81 -42.77
N GLU A 147 -0.52 -3.85 -41.99
CA GLU A 147 -1.68 -3.99 -41.13
C GLU A 147 -1.21 -3.97 -39.67
N VAL A 148 -1.68 -2.99 -38.91
CA VAL A 148 -1.36 -2.87 -37.49
C VAL A 148 -2.28 -3.81 -36.72
N LEU A 149 -1.69 -4.80 -36.05
CA LEU A 149 -2.43 -5.76 -35.23
C LEU A 149 -2.62 -5.22 -33.82
N GLU A 150 -1.57 -4.62 -33.26
CA GLU A 150 -1.52 -4.13 -31.89
C GLU A 150 -0.58 -2.94 -31.85
N PHE A 151 -1.03 -1.86 -31.24
CA PHE A 151 -0.21 -0.69 -30.93
C PHE A 151 -0.57 -0.22 -29.54
N ASP A 152 0.36 -0.42 -28.63
CA ASP A 152 0.18 -0.13 -27.23
C ASP A 152 1.22 0.90 -26.78
N ASN A 153 0.73 2.10 -26.47
CA ASN A 153 1.52 3.24 -26.00
C ASN A 153 1.70 3.26 -24.48
N THR A 154 1.08 2.32 -23.77
CA THR A 154 1.14 2.16 -22.31
C THR A 154 2.25 1.20 -21.88
N GLY A 155 2.70 0.32 -22.78
CA GLY A 155 3.67 -0.71 -22.49
C GLY A 155 3.11 -1.92 -21.73
N GLU A 156 1.79 -2.03 -21.59
CA GLU A 156 1.11 -3.17 -20.96
C GLU A 156 1.30 -4.51 -21.69
N THR A 157 1.60 -4.47 -22.98
CA THR A 157 1.73 -5.66 -23.86
C THR A 157 3.18 -6.08 -24.09
N LEU A 158 4.16 -5.36 -23.51
CA LEU A 158 5.58 -5.70 -23.58
C LEU A 158 5.88 -6.99 -22.82
N ASP A 159 6.79 -7.81 -23.34
CA ASP A 159 7.18 -9.07 -22.70
C ASP A 159 8.00 -8.84 -21.41
N ASP A 160 8.35 -9.94 -20.71
CA ASP A 160 9.13 -9.90 -19.46
C ASP A 160 10.56 -9.33 -19.65
N THR A 161 10.97 -8.91 -20.87
CA THR A 161 12.29 -8.28 -21.06
C THR A 161 12.39 -6.88 -20.46
N VAL A 162 11.26 -6.26 -20.10
CA VAL A 162 11.18 -4.91 -19.50
C VAL A 162 10.25 -4.87 -18.28
N PHE A 163 10.18 -5.98 -17.53
CA PHE A 163 9.24 -6.16 -16.41
C PHE A 163 9.29 -5.01 -15.39
N TYR A 164 10.48 -4.67 -14.89
CA TYR A 164 10.61 -3.66 -13.83
C TYR A 164 10.16 -2.27 -14.28
N LEU A 165 10.35 -1.98 -15.57
CA LEU A 165 9.92 -0.73 -16.14
C LEU A 165 8.39 -0.64 -16.21
N ARG A 166 7.73 -1.70 -16.71
CA ARG A 166 6.26 -1.78 -16.72
C ARG A 166 5.69 -1.65 -15.32
N PHE A 167 6.31 -2.35 -14.36
CA PHE A 167 5.93 -2.30 -12.96
C PHE A 167 6.06 -0.87 -12.40
N ALA A 168 7.17 -0.18 -12.68
CA ALA A 168 7.38 1.20 -12.25
C ALA A 168 6.39 2.19 -12.91
N GLN A 169 6.03 2.00 -14.19
CA GLN A 169 5.00 2.81 -14.84
C GLN A 169 3.64 2.63 -14.19
N LYS A 170 3.25 1.40 -13.84
CA LYS A 170 2.01 1.15 -13.09
C LYS A 170 2.04 1.83 -11.73
N MET A 171 3.13 1.68 -10.97
CA MET A 171 3.28 2.38 -9.69
C MET A 171 3.19 3.89 -9.82
N ARG A 172 3.76 4.49 -10.88
CA ARG A 172 3.67 5.93 -11.14
C ARG A 172 2.22 6.41 -11.17
N THR A 173 1.32 5.64 -11.79
CA THR A 173 -0.12 5.98 -11.84
C THR A 173 -0.81 5.93 -10.47
N LEU A 174 -0.26 5.19 -9.51
CA LEU A 174 -0.83 5.02 -8.17
C LEU A 174 -0.30 6.02 -7.14
N ILE A 175 0.91 6.55 -7.34
CA ILE A 175 1.62 7.39 -6.34
C ILE A 175 1.52 8.90 -6.66
N GLU A 176 0.95 9.29 -7.81
CA GLU A 176 0.86 10.69 -8.26
C GLU A 176 2.21 11.45 -8.16
N SER A 177 3.32 10.78 -8.47
CA SER A 177 4.67 11.37 -8.45
C SER A 177 5.34 11.28 -9.82
N ASP A 178 5.83 12.42 -10.30
CA ASP A 178 6.62 12.54 -11.53
C ASP A 178 8.14 12.48 -11.26
N ASP A 179 8.57 12.19 -10.03
CA ASP A 179 9.99 12.08 -9.65
C ASP A 179 10.54 10.67 -9.95
N ASP A 180 11.26 10.55 -11.07
CA ASP A 180 11.89 9.30 -11.51
C ASP A 180 12.95 8.78 -10.52
N ASP A 181 13.72 9.66 -9.89
CA ASP A 181 14.75 9.26 -8.92
C ASP A 181 14.08 8.67 -7.66
N PHE A 182 12.94 9.21 -7.25
CA PHE A 182 12.12 8.61 -6.20
C PHE A 182 11.54 7.25 -6.61
N LEU A 183 10.89 7.16 -7.77
CA LEU A 183 10.27 5.90 -8.24
C LEU A 183 11.30 4.78 -8.43
N LEU A 184 12.51 5.08 -8.93
CA LEU A 184 13.59 4.11 -9.07
C LEU A 184 14.12 3.62 -7.73
N ARG A 185 14.20 4.49 -6.72
CA ARG A 185 14.57 4.09 -5.36
C ARG A 185 13.50 3.18 -4.76
N PHE A 186 12.23 3.59 -4.85
CA PHE A 186 11.11 2.81 -4.35
C PHE A 186 10.96 1.45 -5.05
N LEU A 187 11.22 1.39 -6.36
CA LEU A 187 11.33 0.13 -7.11
C LEU A 187 12.44 -0.78 -6.55
N GLY A 188 13.59 -0.20 -6.20
CA GLY A 188 14.68 -0.92 -5.55
C GLY A 188 14.31 -1.48 -4.19
N ASP A 189 13.56 -0.71 -3.41
CA ASP A 189 13.02 -1.12 -2.11
C ASP A 189 12.05 -2.30 -2.29
N ILE A 190 11.05 -2.19 -3.17
CA ILE A 190 10.13 -3.31 -3.46
C ILE A 190 10.88 -4.55 -3.97
N ASN A 191 11.91 -4.37 -4.79
CA ASN A 191 12.76 -5.48 -5.22
C ASN A 191 13.50 -6.14 -4.04
N HIS A 192 13.89 -5.39 -3.00
CA HIS A 192 14.44 -5.94 -1.77
C HIS A 192 13.40 -6.81 -1.05
N THR A 193 12.15 -6.33 -0.91
CA THR A 193 11.04 -7.14 -0.38
C THR A 193 10.84 -8.43 -1.16
N ALA A 194 10.84 -8.36 -2.49
CA ALA A 194 10.72 -9.54 -3.34
C ALA A 194 11.87 -10.53 -3.11
N GLN A 195 13.12 -10.04 -3.03
CA GLN A 195 14.28 -10.86 -2.75
C GLN A 195 14.17 -11.58 -1.39
N ASP A 196 13.75 -10.86 -0.34
CA ASP A 196 13.61 -11.40 1.00
C ASP A 196 12.49 -12.44 1.09
N LEU A 197 11.34 -12.20 0.46
CA LEU A 197 10.23 -13.16 0.43
C LEU A 197 10.57 -14.38 -0.45
N THR A 198 11.29 -14.20 -1.56
CA THR A 198 11.77 -15.33 -2.37
C THR A 198 12.77 -16.19 -1.61
N ALA A 199 13.62 -15.61 -0.76
CA ALA A 199 14.49 -16.39 0.13
C ALA A 199 13.69 -17.25 1.14
N ARG A 200 12.42 -16.92 1.39
CA ARG A 200 11.48 -17.68 2.22
C ARG A 200 10.62 -18.68 1.42
N GLY A 201 10.79 -18.74 0.09
CA GLY A 201 10.10 -19.67 -0.80
C GLY A 201 8.95 -19.06 -1.60
N GLU A 202 8.72 -17.76 -1.50
CA GLU A 202 7.67 -17.06 -2.24
C GLU A 202 8.05 -16.79 -3.71
N ASP A 203 7.05 -16.76 -4.59
CA ASP A 203 7.23 -16.36 -5.98
C ASP A 203 7.39 -14.82 -6.08
N PRO A 204 8.50 -14.30 -6.61
CA PRO A 204 8.71 -12.86 -6.72
C PRO A 204 7.64 -12.16 -7.56
N LYS A 205 7.09 -12.82 -8.60
CA LYS A 205 6.01 -12.25 -9.41
C LYS A 205 4.73 -12.05 -8.60
N THR A 206 4.49 -12.90 -7.61
CA THR A 206 3.37 -12.76 -6.67
C THR A 206 3.58 -11.59 -5.72
N VAL A 207 4.82 -11.34 -5.27
CA VAL A 207 5.14 -10.14 -4.46
C VAL A 207 4.82 -8.85 -5.23
N PHE A 208 5.35 -8.70 -6.44
CA PHE A 208 5.08 -7.52 -7.27
C PHE A 208 3.58 -7.38 -7.57
N ARG A 209 2.88 -8.48 -7.86
CA ARG A 209 1.43 -8.45 -8.08
C ARG A 209 0.70 -7.92 -6.84
N ASN A 210 1.01 -8.42 -5.64
CA ASN A 210 0.36 -7.96 -4.41
C ASN A 210 0.63 -6.48 -4.10
N VAL A 211 1.83 -5.98 -4.41
CA VAL A 211 2.16 -4.55 -4.28
C VAL A 211 1.30 -3.68 -5.20
N LEU A 212 1.06 -4.10 -6.45
CA LEU A 212 0.19 -3.35 -7.35
C LEU A 212 -1.28 -3.49 -6.96
N GLU A 213 -1.75 -4.71 -6.69
CA GLU A 213 -3.14 -4.96 -6.34
C GLU A 213 -3.57 -4.19 -5.07
N ALA A 214 -2.68 -4.02 -4.09
CA ALA A 214 -2.96 -3.20 -2.91
C ALA A 214 -3.22 -1.72 -3.27
N GLY A 215 -2.38 -1.12 -4.11
CA GLY A 215 -2.56 0.26 -4.55
C GLY A 215 -3.74 0.44 -5.52
N GLU A 216 -3.93 -0.51 -6.44
CA GLU A 216 -5.10 -0.55 -7.34
C GLU A 216 -6.41 -0.67 -6.57
N TYR A 217 -6.46 -1.49 -5.52
CA TYR A 217 -7.63 -1.59 -4.65
C TYR A 217 -7.95 -0.24 -4.02
N ILE A 218 -6.99 0.38 -3.33
CA ILE A 218 -7.16 1.69 -2.69
C ILE A 218 -7.64 2.74 -3.70
N ALA A 219 -7.03 2.79 -4.89
CA ALA A 219 -7.38 3.76 -5.92
C ALA A 219 -8.80 3.54 -6.50
N THR A 220 -9.19 2.28 -6.71
CA THR A 220 -10.51 1.93 -7.30
C THR A 220 -11.66 2.04 -6.30
N THR A 221 -11.39 2.04 -5.01
CA THR A 221 -12.39 2.25 -3.95
C THR A 221 -12.50 3.70 -3.48
N CYS A 222 -12.07 4.65 -4.31
CA CYS A 222 -12.28 6.09 -4.11
C CYS A 222 -13.36 6.62 -5.07
N GLY A 223 -13.95 7.77 -4.75
CA GLY A 223 -14.94 8.44 -5.61
C GLY A 223 -16.13 7.53 -5.94
N ASP A 224 -16.43 7.34 -7.23
CA ASP A 224 -17.58 6.51 -7.65
C ASP A 224 -17.51 5.04 -7.15
N GLY A 225 -16.30 4.53 -6.88
CA GLY A 225 -16.10 3.18 -6.34
C GLY A 225 -16.11 3.10 -4.82
N PHE A 226 -16.20 4.23 -4.11
CA PHE A 226 -16.21 4.23 -2.66
C PHE A 226 -17.52 3.68 -2.09
N TYR A 227 -17.36 2.87 -1.05
CA TYR A 227 -18.45 2.33 -0.26
C TYR A 227 -18.09 2.31 1.23
N ALA A 228 -19.09 2.18 2.10
CA ALA A 228 -18.83 1.94 3.51
C ALA A 228 -19.98 1.15 4.12
N ASP A 229 -19.69 0.42 5.19
CA ASP A 229 -20.74 -0.19 6.02
C ASP A 229 -20.82 0.54 7.35
N VAL A 230 -22.02 1.04 7.69
CA VAL A 230 -22.24 1.91 8.85
C VAL A 230 -23.17 1.24 9.85
N GLN A 231 -22.71 1.11 11.09
CA GLN A 231 -23.55 0.73 12.23
C GLN A 231 -23.78 1.95 13.13
N ILE A 232 -25.05 2.25 13.41
CA ILE A 232 -25.44 3.31 14.34
C ILE A 232 -25.78 2.66 15.68
N VAL A 233 -25.03 3.01 16.73
CA VAL A 233 -25.17 2.43 18.07
C VAL A 233 -25.44 3.53 19.09
N HIS A 234 -26.57 3.45 19.80
CA HIS A 234 -26.86 4.35 20.93
C HIS A 234 -26.12 3.84 22.18
N LEU A 235 -25.03 4.52 22.54
CA LEU A 235 -24.17 4.12 23.66
C LEU A 235 -24.69 4.63 25.02
N SER A 236 -25.41 5.75 25.01
CA SER A 236 -26.04 6.34 26.20
C SER A 236 -27.20 7.26 25.80
N GLU A 237 -27.75 8.02 26.75
CA GLU A 237 -28.75 9.06 26.45
C GLU A 237 -28.15 10.24 25.66
N GLU A 238 -26.85 10.51 25.82
CA GLU A 238 -26.18 11.66 25.21
C GLU A 238 -25.27 11.28 24.03
N VAL A 239 -24.90 10.00 23.91
CA VAL A 239 -23.88 9.55 22.93
C VAL A 239 -24.47 8.57 21.93
N THR A 240 -24.39 8.94 20.65
CA THR A 240 -24.64 8.04 19.51
C THR A 240 -23.36 7.84 18.72
N LEU A 241 -22.97 6.58 18.52
CA LEU A 241 -21.79 6.19 17.76
C LEU A 241 -22.18 5.83 16.31
N TYR A 242 -21.39 6.32 15.37
CA TYR A 242 -21.36 5.85 13.98
C TYR A 242 -20.07 5.06 13.79
N ALA A 243 -20.19 3.74 13.69
CA ALA A 243 -19.10 2.84 13.38
C ALA A 243 -19.04 2.61 11.87
N ILE A 244 -18.02 3.15 11.22
CA ILE A 244 -17.92 3.22 9.76
C ILE A 244 -16.78 2.30 9.31
N GLN A 245 -17.14 1.26 8.57
CA GLN A 245 -16.20 0.31 7.99
C GLN A 245 -15.88 0.77 6.56
N LEU A 246 -14.62 1.13 6.30
CA LEU A 246 -14.17 1.63 5.00
C LEU A 246 -13.95 0.47 3.99
N PRO A 247 -13.79 0.73 2.68
CA PRO A 247 -13.51 -0.32 1.69
C PRO A 247 -12.23 -1.11 1.98
N GLY A 248 -11.21 -0.41 2.50
CA GLY A 248 -9.96 -0.99 2.97
C GLY A 248 -9.44 -0.21 4.16
N GLY A 249 -8.62 -0.87 4.98
CA GLY A 249 -8.08 -0.27 6.20
C GLY A 249 -9.08 -0.26 7.37
N GLY A 250 -8.68 0.42 8.44
CA GLY A 250 -9.37 0.57 9.71
C GLY A 250 -10.71 1.32 9.66
N ASN A 251 -11.50 1.06 10.69
CA ASN A 251 -12.79 1.68 10.96
C ASN A 251 -12.62 3.13 11.44
N ILE A 252 -13.60 3.97 11.15
CA ILE A 252 -13.76 5.28 11.78
C ILE A 252 -14.90 5.18 12.80
N TYR A 253 -14.62 5.59 14.02
CA TYR A 253 -15.60 5.65 15.10
C TYR A 253 -15.93 7.10 15.43
N LEU A 254 -17.09 7.56 14.95
CA LEU A 254 -17.53 8.93 15.16
C LEU A 254 -18.60 8.99 16.25
N PHE A 255 -18.25 9.59 17.38
CA PHE A 255 -19.13 9.83 18.52
C PHE A 255 -19.83 11.17 18.35
N ARG A 256 -21.16 11.14 18.26
CA ARG A 256 -22.00 12.33 18.37
C ARG A 256 -22.38 12.53 19.83
N THR A 257 -22.02 13.68 20.38
CA THR A 257 -22.33 14.11 21.75
C THR A 257 -23.22 15.36 21.74
N LEU A 258 -23.55 15.91 22.92
CA LEU A 258 -24.22 17.21 23.03
C LEU A 258 -23.33 18.38 22.60
N ASP A 259 -22.01 18.25 22.73
CA ASP A 259 -21.03 19.31 22.49
C ASP A 259 -20.41 19.27 21.07
N GLY A 260 -20.82 18.30 20.23
CA GLY A 260 -20.36 18.15 18.86
C GLY A 260 -19.97 16.72 18.55
N PHE A 261 -18.82 16.55 17.90
CA PHE A 261 -18.28 15.25 17.53
C PHE A 261 -16.89 15.01 18.12
N GLU A 262 -16.64 13.75 18.43
CA GLU A 262 -15.32 13.21 18.74
C GLU A 262 -15.08 12.00 17.85
N MET A 263 -13.85 11.81 17.40
CA MET A 263 -13.53 10.76 16.44
C MET A 263 -12.42 9.88 16.99
N LEU A 264 -12.61 8.56 16.97
CA LEU A 264 -11.55 7.59 17.18
C LEU A 264 -11.14 7.03 15.81
N ASP A 265 -9.88 7.27 15.46
CA ASP A 265 -9.27 6.99 14.17
C ASP A 265 -9.95 7.68 12.97
N THR A 266 -9.24 7.75 11.85
CA THR A 266 -9.55 8.66 10.74
C THR A 266 -9.55 7.99 9.37
N GLY A 267 -9.20 6.71 9.27
CA GLY A 267 -9.10 6.03 7.99
C GLY A 267 -7.84 6.43 7.19
N TYR A 268 -7.74 5.90 5.98
CA TYR A 268 -6.78 6.37 4.99
C TYR A 268 -7.10 7.80 4.53
N ALA A 269 -6.06 8.58 4.26
CA ALA A 269 -6.19 9.98 3.81
C ALA A 269 -6.93 10.12 2.48
N VAL A 270 -6.69 9.18 1.55
CA VAL A 270 -7.31 9.19 0.22
C VAL A 270 -8.84 9.12 0.28
N TYR A 271 -9.40 8.47 1.31
CA TYR A 271 -10.85 8.42 1.52
C TYR A 271 -11.43 9.66 2.19
N HIS A 272 -10.63 10.64 2.59
CA HIS A 272 -11.12 11.82 3.33
C HIS A 272 -12.30 12.50 2.62
N GLN A 273 -12.20 12.76 1.30
CA GLN A 273 -13.28 13.41 0.57
C GLN A 273 -14.55 12.55 0.51
N ASP A 274 -14.40 11.24 0.37
CA ASP A 274 -15.50 10.30 0.29
C ASP A 274 -16.20 10.13 1.65
N VAL A 275 -15.40 10.08 2.73
CA VAL A 275 -15.89 10.06 4.12
C VAL A 275 -16.63 11.35 4.46
N MET A 276 -16.16 12.52 4.01
CA MET A 276 -16.88 13.79 4.21
C MET A 276 -18.24 13.81 3.49
N GLN A 277 -18.33 13.23 2.30
CA GLN A 277 -19.62 13.04 1.61
C GLN A 277 -20.52 12.04 2.33
N LEU A 278 -19.97 10.95 2.86
CA LEU A 278 -20.70 10.02 3.73
C LEU A 278 -21.25 10.75 4.95
N PHE A 279 -20.46 11.54 5.67
CA PHE A 279 -20.94 12.35 6.80
C PHE A 279 -22.10 13.26 6.40
N ALA A 280 -22.02 13.92 5.25
CA ALA A 280 -23.12 14.73 4.72
C ALA A 280 -24.39 13.89 4.44
N ALA A 281 -24.25 12.68 3.90
CA ALA A 281 -25.38 11.76 3.65
C ALA A 281 -26.07 11.28 4.95
N TYR A 282 -25.34 11.25 6.06
CA TYR A 282 -25.86 10.99 7.40
C TYR A 282 -26.27 12.27 8.16
N ALA A 283 -26.22 13.44 7.52
CA ALA A 283 -26.48 14.76 8.12
C ALA A 283 -25.60 15.05 9.35
N LEU A 284 -24.31 14.70 9.26
CA LEU A 284 -23.31 14.89 10.30
C LEU A 284 -22.38 16.06 9.91
N PRO A 285 -22.54 17.25 10.52
CA PRO A 285 -21.70 18.42 10.23
C PRO A 285 -20.33 18.32 10.92
N VAL A 286 -19.56 17.28 10.58
CA VAL A 286 -18.29 16.94 11.24
C VAL A 286 -17.22 18.01 10.99
N ALA A 287 -17.17 18.60 9.79
CA ALA A 287 -16.19 19.62 9.45
C ALA A 287 -16.26 20.84 10.40
N GLU A 288 -17.47 21.21 10.83
CA GLU A 288 -17.68 22.37 11.69
C GLU A 288 -17.72 22.05 13.19
N GLN A 289 -17.98 20.78 13.56
CA GLN A 289 -18.30 20.40 14.94
C GLN A 289 -17.40 19.31 15.52
N LEU A 290 -16.40 18.84 14.79
CA LEU A 290 -15.38 17.96 15.36
C LEU A 290 -14.57 18.72 16.42
N THR A 291 -14.40 18.13 17.59
CA THR A 291 -13.74 18.78 18.73
C THR A 291 -12.41 18.13 19.08
N ARG A 292 -12.25 16.83 18.85
CA ARG A 292 -10.98 16.10 19.00
C ARG A 292 -10.94 14.83 18.17
N ILE A 293 -9.72 14.38 17.93
CA ILE A 293 -9.40 13.03 17.43
C ILE A 293 -8.68 12.26 18.55
N ILE A 294 -9.01 10.98 18.70
CA ILE A 294 -8.27 10.01 19.50
C ILE A 294 -7.66 9.05 18.49
N THR A 295 -6.34 8.87 18.52
CA THR A 295 -5.63 7.98 17.60
C THR A 295 -5.23 6.73 18.34
N SER A 296 -5.71 5.57 17.91
CA SER A 296 -5.39 4.28 18.52
C SER A 296 -3.93 3.92 18.33
N HIS A 297 -3.41 4.06 17.09
CA HIS A 297 -2.03 3.76 16.74
C HIS A 297 -1.62 4.44 15.41
N GLY A 298 -0.37 4.22 14.98
CA GLY A 298 0.32 5.00 13.94
C GLY A 298 0.13 4.51 12.52
N ASP A 299 -0.70 3.50 12.29
CA ASP A 299 -0.92 2.96 10.96
C ASP A 299 -1.72 3.93 10.08
N ALA A 300 -1.43 3.90 8.78
CA ALA A 300 -1.96 4.89 7.85
C ALA A 300 -3.48 4.84 7.70
N ASP A 301 -4.10 3.70 7.97
CA ASP A 301 -5.56 3.54 8.00
C ASP A 301 -6.21 3.93 9.32
N HIS A 302 -5.44 4.24 10.36
CA HIS A 302 -5.97 4.69 11.64
C HIS A 302 -5.75 6.19 11.83
N CYS A 303 -4.60 6.69 11.43
CA CYS A 303 -4.26 8.11 11.59
C CYS A 303 -4.20 8.90 10.29
N GLY A 304 -4.37 8.27 9.12
CA GLY A 304 -3.93 8.85 7.86
C GLY A 304 -4.73 10.03 7.33
N ALA A 305 -5.97 10.26 7.76
CA ALA A 305 -6.71 11.46 7.39
C ALA A 305 -6.66 12.56 8.46
N GLY A 306 -5.95 12.34 9.58
CA GLY A 306 -5.95 13.25 10.73
C GLY A 306 -5.48 14.68 10.42
N GLY A 307 -4.59 14.84 9.44
CA GLY A 307 -4.04 16.12 9.01
C GLY A 307 -5.03 17.02 8.25
N PHE A 308 -6.22 16.51 7.89
CA PHE A 308 -7.29 17.34 7.31
C PHE A 308 -8.14 18.07 8.36
N PHE A 309 -7.98 17.73 9.64
CA PHE A 309 -8.77 18.30 10.73
C PHE A 309 -7.92 19.21 11.62
N ASP A 310 -8.38 20.45 11.82
CA ASP A 310 -7.71 21.42 12.69
C ASP A 310 -8.21 21.32 14.14
N VAL A 311 -8.05 20.13 14.73
CA VAL A 311 -8.51 19.82 16.09
C VAL A 311 -7.42 19.08 16.86
N PRO A 312 -7.40 19.12 18.20
CA PRO A 312 -6.48 18.33 19.00
C PRO A 312 -6.58 16.82 18.69
N ALA A 313 -5.44 16.19 18.41
CA ALA A 313 -5.31 14.75 18.22
C ALA A 313 -4.56 14.11 19.40
N ILE A 314 -5.27 13.32 20.20
CA ILE A 314 -4.73 12.64 21.38
C ILE A 314 -4.13 11.30 20.96
N MET A 315 -2.88 11.05 21.31
CA MET A 315 -2.19 9.80 20.96
C MET A 315 -1.08 9.42 21.94
N HIS A 316 -0.62 8.19 21.86
CA HIS A 316 0.54 7.72 22.60
C HIS A 316 1.85 8.35 22.07
N PRO A 317 2.88 8.60 22.91
CA PRO A 317 4.18 9.06 22.42
C PRO A 317 4.80 8.18 21.35
N ALA A 318 4.66 6.85 21.44
CA ALA A 318 5.17 5.92 20.43
C ALA A 318 4.46 6.09 19.08
N THR A 319 3.14 6.31 19.07
CA THR A 319 2.37 6.62 17.85
C THR A 319 2.96 7.81 17.10
N ARG A 320 3.35 8.87 17.82
CA ARG A 320 4.00 10.04 17.20
C ARG A 320 5.37 9.69 16.61
N GLU A 321 6.16 8.85 17.27
CA GLU A 321 7.47 8.45 16.74
C GLU A 321 7.33 7.54 15.51
N ILE A 322 6.33 6.66 15.47
CA ILE A 322 5.95 5.89 14.26
C ILE A 322 5.61 6.85 13.12
N ILE A 323 4.76 7.85 13.39
CA ILE A 323 4.39 8.89 12.40
C ILE A 323 5.64 9.61 11.86
N ARG A 324 6.54 10.04 12.75
CA ARG A 324 7.74 10.81 12.38
C ARG A 324 8.79 10.00 11.63
N THR A 325 8.91 8.72 11.96
CA THR A 325 9.91 7.84 11.35
C THR A 325 9.39 7.14 10.10
N GLY A 326 8.06 7.07 9.91
CA GLY A 326 7.46 6.32 8.82
C GLY A 326 7.71 4.81 8.95
N ASN A 327 7.82 4.30 10.18
CA ASN A 327 8.11 2.89 10.44
C ASN A 327 7.12 2.32 11.45
N ARG A 328 6.19 1.46 10.96
CA ARG A 328 5.19 0.82 11.81
C ARG A 328 5.78 -0.04 12.93
N ALA A 329 7.01 -0.53 12.74
CA ALA A 329 7.68 -1.43 13.67
C ALA A 329 8.59 -0.69 14.65
N TRP A 330 8.55 0.64 14.68
CA TRP A 330 9.35 1.46 15.61
C TRP A 330 9.20 1.00 17.06
N GLY A 331 10.32 0.89 17.77
CA GLY A 331 10.38 0.47 19.17
C GLY A 331 10.16 -1.03 19.40
N SER A 332 9.90 -1.80 18.35
CA SER A 332 9.69 -3.25 18.43
C SER A 332 10.96 -4.05 18.07
N ARG A 333 10.92 -5.36 18.31
CA ARG A 333 11.99 -6.26 17.85
C ARG A 333 12.12 -6.35 16.32
N ASN A 334 11.06 -5.95 15.59
CA ASN A 334 10.99 -5.93 14.14
C ASN A 334 11.39 -4.59 13.53
N GLU A 335 11.74 -3.56 14.34
CA GLU A 335 12.03 -2.20 13.85
C GLU A 335 13.05 -2.16 12.69
N GLY A 336 14.05 -3.04 12.73
CA GLY A 336 15.12 -3.12 11.73
C GLY A 336 14.82 -4.04 10.53
N LEU A 337 13.61 -4.59 10.42
CA LEU A 337 13.24 -5.43 9.28
C LEU A 337 12.83 -4.57 8.10
N VAL A 338 13.47 -4.79 6.96
CA VAL A 338 13.23 -4.03 5.72
C VAL A 338 11.78 -4.15 5.24
N LEU A 339 11.14 -5.31 5.45
CA LEU A 339 9.75 -5.55 5.07
C LEU A 339 8.77 -4.55 5.72
N GLU A 340 9.01 -4.21 6.99
CA GLU A 340 8.15 -3.30 7.77
C GLU A 340 8.25 -1.86 7.24
N GLU A 341 9.48 -1.39 6.97
CA GLU A 341 9.75 -0.06 6.43
C GLU A 341 9.18 0.11 5.01
N ILE A 342 9.39 -0.89 4.15
CA ILE A 342 8.93 -0.84 2.76
C ILE A 342 7.40 -0.89 2.69
N TYR A 343 6.78 -1.79 3.48
CA TYR A 343 5.32 -1.86 3.55
C TYR A 343 4.71 -0.56 4.08
N THR A 344 5.28 0.01 5.15
CA THR A 344 4.81 1.29 5.71
C THR A 344 4.89 2.40 4.67
N THR A 345 6.02 2.50 3.97
CA THR A 345 6.23 3.49 2.89
C THR A 345 5.23 3.28 1.75
N MET A 346 5.05 2.03 1.30
CA MET A 346 4.13 1.68 0.21
C MET A 346 2.70 2.09 0.54
N ILE A 347 2.17 1.68 1.70
CA ILE A 347 0.81 2.03 2.10
C ILE A 347 0.68 3.53 2.32
N ALA A 348 1.69 4.19 2.89
CA ALA A 348 1.65 5.63 3.09
C ALA A 348 1.52 6.41 1.77
N LEU A 349 2.21 5.96 0.72
CA LEU A 349 2.11 6.56 -0.61
C LEU A 349 0.74 6.33 -1.25
N TYR A 350 0.29 5.07 -1.33
CA TYR A 350 -1.00 4.75 -1.97
C TYR A 350 -2.20 5.37 -1.24
N SER A 351 -2.13 5.45 0.09
CA SER A 351 -3.20 6.03 0.91
C SER A 351 -3.10 7.56 1.07
N ARG A 352 -2.05 8.19 0.53
CA ARG A 352 -1.74 9.62 0.67
C ARG A 352 -1.61 10.08 2.13
N TRP A 353 -0.98 9.24 2.96
CA TRP A 353 -0.90 9.38 4.41
C TRP A 353 -0.62 10.82 4.87
N ASN A 354 -1.60 11.40 5.55
CA ASN A 354 -1.63 12.76 6.05
C ASN A 354 -1.99 12.74 7.55
N PRO A 355 -1.08 12.29 8.43
CA PRO A 355 -1.33 12.19 9.86
C PRO A 355 -1.58 13.57 10.51
N PRO A 356 -2.11 13.63 11.74
CA PRO A 356 -2.36 14.90 12.43
C PRO A 356 -1.16 15.84 12.41
N ALA A 357 -1.41 17.13 12.13
CA ALA A 357 -0.37 18.15 12.15
C ALA A 357 0.29 18.22 13.54
N GLU A 358 1.61 18.42 13.59
CA GLU A 358 2.38 18.37 14.85
C GLU A 358 1.84 19.35 15.91
N ASP A 359 1.41 20.54 15.51
CA ASP A 359 0.82 21.56 16.40
C ASP A 359 -0.51 21.12 17.04
N ASN A 360 -1.19 20.14 16.43
CA ASN A 360 -2.45 19.56 16.89
C ASN A 360 -2.26 18.32 17.75
N ILE A 361 -1.06 17.72 17.77
CA ILE A 361 -0.78 16.52 18.56
C ILE A 361 -0.79 16.83 20.07
N ARG A 362 -1.51 16.01 20.84
CA ARG A 362 -1.55 16.03 22.31
C ARG A 362 -1.16 14.66 22.83
N LEU A 363 0.00 14.57 23.47
CA LEU A 363 0.51 13.30 23.96
C LEU A 363 -0.13 12.88 25.27
N ILE A 364 -0.48 11.61 25.37
CA ILE A 364 -0.89 10.98 26.62
C ILE A 364 0.30 10.92 27.58
N CYS A 365 0.06 11.35 28.81
CA CYS A 365 1.01 11.25 29.92
C CYS A 365 0.40 10.29 30.96
N PRO A 366 1.03 9.12 31.22
CA PRO A 366 0.55 8.19 32.25
C PRO A 366 0.33 8.85 33.61
N GLU A 367 -0.88 8.73 34.15
CA GLU A 367 -1.27 9.36 35.42
C GLU A 367 -1.44 8.36 36.59
N THR A 368 -1.33 7.06 36.32
CA THR A 368 -1.62 6.01 37.30
C THR A 368 -0.81 4.73 37.04
N ASP A 369 -0.59 3.94 38.10
CA ASP A 369 -0.01 2.59 38.04
C ASP A 369 -1.09 1.50 37.91
N GLU A 370 -2.36 1.88 37.79
CA GLU A 370 -3.48 0.96 37.63
C GLU A 370 -3.39 0.14 36.34
N LYS A 371 -3.96 -1.07 36.39
CA LYS A 371 -4.05 -1.98 35.25
C LYS A 371 -5.42 -2.62 35.12
N ARG A 372 -5.75 -3.03 33.90
CA ARG A 372 -6.81 -3.97 33.58
C ARG A 372 -6.17 -5.20 32.95
N SER A 373 -6.19 -6.34 33.66
CA SER A 373 -5.44 -7.52 33.24
C SER A 373 -3.95 -7.18 32.99
N ILE A 374 -3.46 -7.30 31.76
CA ILE A 374 -2.08 -6.98 31.37
C ILE A 374 -1.89 -5.53 30.91
N PHE A 375 -2.96 -4.76 30.78
CA PHE A 375 -2.95 -3.43 30.17
C PHE A 375 -2.81 -2.31 31.22
N PRO A 376 -1.76 -1.49 31.17
CA PRO A 376 -1.68 -0.25 31.94
C PRO A 376 -2.80 0.72 31.57
N VAL A 377 -3.42 1.36 32.56
CA VAL A 377 -4.33 2.50 32.33
C VAL A 377 -3.46 3.76 32.18
N VAL A 378 -3.31 4.26 30.96
CA VAL A 378 -2.42 5.41 30.68
C VAL A 378 -3.12 6.75 30.86
N CYS A 379 -4.43 6.83 30.62
CA CYS A 379 -5.21 8.00 31.03
C CYS A 379 -6.69 7.64 31.12
N ARG A 380 -7.49 8.62 31.54
CA ARG A 380 -8.95 8.54 31.53
C ARG A 380 -9.49 9.73 30.76
N LEU A 381 -10.50 9.48 29.94
CA LEU A 381 -11.17 10.52 29.17
C LEU A 381 -12.68 10.33 29.24
N THR A 382 -13.40 11.39 28.95
CA THR A 382 -14.86 11.38 28.83
C THR A 382 -15.25 11.70 27.40
N ILE A 383 -16.22 10.95 26.87
CA ILE A 383 -16.88 11.23 25.59
C ILE A 383 -18.37 11.39 25.91
N GLY A 384 -18.88 12.62 25.90
CA GLY A 384 -20.20 12.92 26.45
C GLY A 384 -20.31 12.51 27.93
N ASP A 385 -21.34 11.74 28.26
CA ASP A 385 -21.58 11.19 29.60
C ASP A 385 -20.84 9.87 29.90
N LEU A 386 -20.05 9.35 28.95
CA LEU A 386 -19.34 8.08 29.09
C LEU A 386 -17.89 8.28 29.54
N GLY A 387 -17.53 7.62 30.63
CA GLY A 387 -16.14 7.55 31.11
C GLY A 387 -15.38 6.37 30.50
N PHE A 388 -14.22 6.65 29.92
CA PHE A 388 -13.32 5.66 29.33
C PHE A 388 -11.98 5.62 30.06
N GLU A 389 -11.48 4.41 30.27
CA GLU A 389 -10.10 4.10 30.60
C GLU A 389 -9.35 3.84 29.29
N VAL A 390 -8.27 4.57 29.07
CA VAL A 390 -7.38 4.34 27.93
C VAL A 390 -6.29 3.39 28.38
N LEU A 391 -6.23 2.24 27.72
CA LEU A 391 -5.37 1.12 28.04
C LEU A 391 -4.25 1.04 27.00
N GLU A 392 -3.00 0.93 27.43
CA GLU A 392 -1.86 0.67 26.53
C GLU A 392 -1.68 -0.84 26.33
N THR A 393 -1.54 -1.28 25.08
CA THR A 393 -1.21 -2.68 24.78
C THR A 393 0.28 -2.96 25.01
N PRO A 394 0.67 -4.19 25.39
CA PRO A 394 2.06 -4.64 25.43
C PRO A 394 2.91 -4.39 24.17
N GLY A 395 2.30 -4.11 23.01
CA GLY A 395 2.98 -3.78 21.76
C GLY A 395 3.03 -4.92 20.74
N GLY A 396 2.05 -5.82 20.77
CA GLY A 396 1.97 -6.97 19.86
C GLY A 396 1.64 -6.58 18.43
N HIS A 397 0.57 -5.82 18.20
CA HIS A 397 0.29 -5.25 16.88
C HIS A 397 1.26 -4.13 16.55
N GLN A 398 1.34 -3.12 17.43
CA GLN A 398 2.25 -1.98 17.33
C GLN A 398 2.56 -1.41 18.72
N VAL A 399 3.77 -0.91 18.92
CA VAL A 399 4.19 -0.31 20.19
C VAL A 399 3.33 0.93 20.47
N GLY A 400 2.74 0.97 21.67
CA GLY A 400 1.92 2.09 22.12
C GLY A 400 0.52 2.15 21.52
N GLU A 401 0.02 1.05 20.95
CA GLU A 401 -1.39 0.94 20.59
C GLU A 401 -2.29 1.12 21.82
N LEU A 402 -3.40 1.84 21.61
CA LEU A 402 -4.37 2.18 22.63
C LEU A 402 -5.69 1.43 22.43
N VAL A 403 -6.23 0.95 23.55
CA VAL A 403 -7.57 0.37 23.66
C VAL A 403 -8.42 1.28 24.57
N LEU A 404 -9.63 1.63 24.16
CA LEU A 404 -10.55 2.39 25.01
C LEU A 404 -11.56 1.43 25.65
N TYR A 405 -11.64 1.44 26.98
CA TYR A 405 -12.58 0.62 27.73
C TYR A 405 -13.52 1.49 28.56
N CYS A 406 -14.84 1.32 28.41
CA CYS A 406 -15.85 1.90 29.29
C CYS A 406 -16.36 0.82 30.26
N PRO A 407 -15.86 0.76 31.51
CA PRO A 407 -16.18 -0.33 32.43
C PRO A 407 -17.65 -0.37 32.83
N GLU A 408 -18.33 0.77 32.91
CA GLU A 408 -19.72 0.85 33.34
C GLU A 408 -20.68 0.18 32.32
N LYS A 409 -20.38 0.37 31.03
CA LYS A 409 -21.23 -0.10 29.93
C LYS A 409 -20.71 -1.37 29.26
N GLY A 410 -19.43 -1.72 29.46
CA GLY A 410 -18.80 -2.85 28.78
C GLY A 410 -18.56 -2.56 27.31
N TYR A 411 -18.08 -1.36 26.99
CA TYR A 411 -17.69 -0.99 25.63
C TYR A 411 -16.18 -1.06 25.50
N LEU A 412 -15.68 -1.84 24.55
CA LEU A 412 -14.27 -2.10 24.36
C LEU A 412 -13.87 -1.80 22.91
N PHE A 413 -13.20 -0.68 22.68
CA PHE A 413 -12.63 -0.30 21.39
C PHE A 413 -11.20 -0.81 21.33
N THR A 414 -10.98 -1.85 20.53
CA THR A 414 -9.82 -2.73 20.64
C THR A 414 -8.73 -2.48 19.62
N ALA A 415 -8.93 -1.52 18.70
CA ALA A 415 -8.06 -1.36 17.54
C ALA A 415 -7.77 -2.74 16.90
N ASP A 416 -6.54 -3.01 16.49
CA ASP A 416 -6.21 -4.23 15.76
C ASP A 416 -5.93 -5.45 16.66
N SER A 417 -5.86 -5.25 17.97
CA SER A 417 -5.65 -6.32 18.95
C SER A 417 -6.79 -7.36 19.01
N LEU A 418 -8.04 -6.97 18.74
CA LEU A 418 -9.19 -7.89 18.71
C LEU A 418 -10.26 -7.39 17.72
N MET A 419 -10.64 -8.24 16.76
CA MET A 419 -11.67 -7.89 15.76
C MET A 419 -12.44 -9.14 15.31
N ASN A 420 -13.63 -8.94 14.75
CA ASN A 420 -14.45 -10.02 14.22
C ASN A 420 -14.14 -10.27 12.73
N PHE A 421 -13.13 -11.10 12.45
CA PHE A 421 -12.77 -11.45 11.06
C PHE A 421 -13.92 -12.07 10.25
N ALA A 422 -14.87 -12.75 10.91
CA ALA A 422 -16.03 -13.33 10.22
C ALA A 422 -17.01 -12.26 9.71
N SER A 423 -16.92 -11.03 10.21
CA SER A 423 -17.75 -9.91 9.76
C SER A 423 -17.24 -9.23 8.48
N LEU A 424 -15.99 -9.49 8.08
CA LEU A 424 -15.42 -8.88 6.90
C LEU A 424 -16.05 -9.45 5.63
N THR A 425 -16.36 -8.57 4.68
CA THR A 425 -16.73 -8.94 3.31
C THR A 425 -15.58 -9.66 2.61
N GLU A 426 -15.87 -10.31 1.49
CA GLU A 426 -14.82 -10.96 0.69
C GLU A 426 -13.77 -9.95 0.19
N GLU A 427 -14.22 -8.76 -0.24
CA GLU A 427 -13.35 -7.68 -0.71
C GLU A 427 -12.41 -7.17 0.39
N ARG A 428 -12.94 -6.85 1.58
CA ARG A 428 -12.12 -6.44 2.73
C ARG A 428 -11.15 -7.54 3.17
N ARG A 429 -11.56 -8.81 3.14
CA ARG A 429 -10.65 -9.94 3.44
C ARG A 429 -9.53 -10.04 2.42
N ARG A 430 -9.83 -9.86 1.13
CA ARG A 430 -8.83 -9.85 0.07
C ARG A 430 -7.84 -8.70 0.28
N TYR A 431 -8.34 -7.50 0.55
CA TYR A 431 -7.50 -6.35 0.84
C TYR A 431 -6.55 -6.59 2.03
N ASN A 432 -7.10 -7.04 3.17
CA ASN A 432 -6.29 -7.29 4.37
C ASN A 432 -5.22 -8.37 4.17
N SER A 433 -5.43 -9.30 3.23
CA SER A 433 -4.44 -10.36 2.94
C SER A 433 -3.15 -9.85 2.28
N TYR A 434 -3.17 -8.67 1.65
CA TYR A 434 -1.96 -8.09 1.05
C TYR A 434 -0.92 -7.75 2.11
N ALA A 435 -1.36 -7.17 3.24
CA ALA A 435 -0.50 -6.84 4.36
C ALA A 435 0.14 -8.11 4.95
N ASP A 436 -0.68 -9.09 5.30
CA ASP A 436 -0.22 -10.38 5.84
C ASP A 436 0.82 -11.06 4.93
N TYR A 437 0.64 -10.95 3.61
CA TYR A 437 1.60 -11.50 2.66
C TYR A 437 2.93 -10.72 2.63
N LEU A 438 2.86 -9.38 2.54
CA LEU A 438 4.03 -8.53 2.32
C LEU A 438 4.93 -8.38 3.56
N VAL A 439 4.34 -8.39 4.76
CA VAL A 439 5.10 -8.31 6.03
C VAL A 439 5.14 -9.64 6.79
N THR A 440 4.56 -10.72 6.25
CA THR A 440 4.43 -12.07 6.86
C THR A 440 3.56 -12.17 8.11
N SER A 441 3.32 -11.05 8.80
CA SER A 441 2.37 -10.86 9.90
C SER A 441 2.18 -9.37 10.08
N VAL A 442 0.94 -8.88 10.19
CA VAL A 442 0.66 -7.48 10.55
C VAL A 442 1.08 -7.12 11.99
N ASN A 443 1.27 -8.13 12.84
CA ASN A 443 1.75 -7.95 14.21
C ASN A 443 3.29 -7.87 14.26
N VAL A 444 3.83 -6.81 14.84
CA VAL A 444 5.28 -6.63 15.06
C VAL A 444 5.84 -7.59 16.12
N ASP A 445 5.00 -8.09 17.02
CA ASP A 445 5.30 -9.22 17.90
C ASP A 445 4.05 -10.12 18.06
N SER A 446 4.01 -11.21 17.29
CA SER A 446 2.87 -12.14 17.28
C SER A 446 2.62 -12.86 18.62
N ASP A 447 3.64 -13.00 19.48
CA ASP A 447 3.47 -13.64 20.79
C ASP A 447 2.76 -12.69 21.76
N LEU A 448 3.15 -11.42 21.75
CA LEU A 448 2.46 -10.36 22.48
C LEU A 448 1.04 -10.16 21.94
N ALA A 449 0.84 -10.14 20.62
CA ALA A 449 -0.49 -10.00 20.00
C ALA A 449 -1.45 -11.13 20.42
N ARG A 450 -0.94 -12.37 20.57
CA ARG A 450 -1.74 -13.49 21.09
C ARG A 450 -2.05 -13.32 22.58
N ALA A 451 -1.14 -12.76 23.37
CA ALA A 451 -1.38 -12.47 24.79
C ALA A 451 -2.43 -11.36 24.95
N GLU A 452 -2.32 -10.28 24.19
CA GLU A 452 -3.26 -9.16 24.09
C GLU A 452 -4.66 -9.64 23.79
N ARG A 453 -4.84 -10.38 22.69
CA ARG A 453 -6.14 -10.90 22.27
C ARG A 453 -6.80 -11.75 23.35
N ARG A 454 -6.04 -12.62 24.03
CA ARG A 454 -6.55 -13.41 25.15
C ARG A 454 -6.96 -12.56 26.35
N ALA A 455 -6.19 -11.52 26.67
CA ALA A 455 -6.50 -10.63 27.77
C ALA A 455 -7.73 -9.75 27.49
N LEU A 456 -7.91 -9.25 26.27
CA LEU A 456 -9.11 -8.51 25.85
C LEU A 456 -10.37 -9.37 25.91
N ILE A 457 -10.27 -10.63 25.44
CA ILE A 457 -11.36 -11.61 25.59
C ILE A 457 -11.67 -11.86 27.08
N GLY A 458 -10.63 -11.96 27.92
CA GLY A 458 -10.79 -12.08 29.37
C GLY A 458 -11.54 -10.90 30.00
N LEU A 459 -11.23 -9.66 29.61
CA LEU A 459 -11.95 -8.46 30.07
C LEU A 459 -13.43 -8.49 29.63
N ALA A 460 -13.71 -8.90 28.40
CA ALA A 460 -15.08 -9.04 27.91
C ALA A 460 -15.87 -10.11 28.68
N GLN A 461 -15.21 -11.22 29.05
CA GLN A 461 -15.79 -12.28 29.88
C GLN A 461 -16.07 -11.80 31.30
N GLU A 462 -15.09 -11.17 31.94
CA GLU A 462 -15.20 -10.63 33.30
C GLU A 462 -16.39 -9.66 33.41
N PHE A 463 -16.52 -8.71 32.48
CA PHE A 463 -17.68 -7.80 32.44
C PHE A 463 -19.02 -8.55 32.34
N THR A 464 -19.05 -9.62 31.52
CA THR A 464 -20.26 -10.42 31.32
C THR A 464 -20.62 -11.21 32.57
N GLU A 465 -19.63 -11.77 33.25
CA GLU A 465 -19.80 -12.52 34.51
C GLU A 465 -20.26 -11.60 35.66
N GLU A 466 -19.71 -10.40 35.75
CA GLU A 466 -20.04 -9.44 36.81
C GLU A 466 -21.42 -8.79 36.63
N THR A 467 -21.79 -8.46 35.39
CA THR A 467 -22.99 -7.66 35.11
C THR A 467 -24.15 -8.44 34.51
N GLY A 468 -23.91 -9.66 34.03
CA GLY A 468 -24.88 -10.46 33.28
C GLY A 468 -25.23 -9.91 31.88
N ARG A 469 -24.51 -8.89 31.41
CA ARG A 469 -24.70 -8.27 30.09
C ARG A 469 -23.47 -8.56 29.22
N PRO A 470 -23.63 -8.81 27.91
CA PRO A 470 -22.49 -9.00 27.03
C PRO A 470 -21.62 -7.74 26.95
N CYS A 471 -20.31 -7.92 26.80
CA CYS A 471 -19.40 -6.84 26.42
C CYS A 471 -19.50 -6.58 24.91
N THR A 472 -19.57 -5.31 24.51
CA THR A 472 -19.57 -4.90 23.09
C THR A 472 -18.15 -4.53 22.68
N VAL A 473 -17.69 -5.13 21.59
CA VAL A 473 -16.36 -4.98 21.01
C VAL A 473 -16.45 -4.18 19.71
N PHE A 474 -15.65 -3.12 19.66
CA PHE A 474 -15.49 -2.21 18.53
C PHE A 474 -14.05 -2.40 17.99
N GLY A 475 -13.88 -3.30 17.03
CA GLY A 475 -12.58 -3.65 16.48
C GLY A 475 -12.03 -2.61 15.50
N GLY A 476 -10.71 -2.62 15.29
CA GLY A 476 -10.03 -1.78 14.31
C GLY A 476 -10.56 -2.01 12.89
N HIS A 477 -11.05 -3.21 12.60
CA HIS A 477 -11.77 -3.52 11.36
C HIS A 477 -13.05 -4.32 11.61
N GLY A 478 -13.97 -4.21 10.66
CA GLY A 478 -15.18 -5.04 10.61
C GLY A 478 -16.29 -4.56 11.54
N ALA A 479 -17.33 -5.38 11.66
CA ALA A 479 -18.56 -4.97 12.30
C ALA A 479 -18.49 -4.98 13.83
N VAL A 480 -19.18 -4.02 14.45
CA VAL A 480 -19.43 -4.00 15.89
C VAL A 480 -20.07 -5.31 16.31
N SER A 481 -19.50 -5.92 17.35
CA SER A 481 -19.85 -7.27 17.77
C SER A 481 -19.98 -7.36 19.29
N GLU A 482 -20.87 -8.21 19.78
CA GLU A 482 -20.91 -8.58 21.20
C GLU A 482 -20.14 -9.89 21.41
N TYR A 483 -19.39 -9.97 22.51
CA TYR A 483 -18.78 -11.22 22.93
C TYR A 483 -19.81 -12.08 23.69
N ARG A 484 -20.19 -13.21 23.09
CA ARG A 484 -21.20 -14.14 23.61
C ARG A 484 -20.71 -15.57 23.42
N ASP A 485 -20.81 -16.38 24.47
CA ASP A 485 -20.54 -17.84 24.40
C ASP A 485 -19.21 -18.22 23.73
N GLY A 486 -18.16 -17.40 23.92
CA GLY A 486 -16.84 -17.66 23.33
C GLY A 486 -16.63 -17.11 21.92
N ALA A 487 -17.58 -16.37 21.35
CA ALA A 487 -17.52 -15.85 19.99
C ALA A 487 -17.95 -14.37 19.90
N LEU A 488 -17.45 -13.67 18.87
CA LEU A 488 -17.91 -12.34 18.50
C LEU A 488 -19.10 -12.46 17.55
N THR A 489 -20.25 -11.96 17.96
CA THR A 489 -21.49 -11.97 17.17
C THR A 489 -21.82 -10.54 16.75
N ILE A 490 -22.03 -10.31 15.45
CA ILE A 490 -22.38 -8.98 14.91
C ILE A 490 -23.68 -8.48 15.56
N VAL A 491 -23.71 -7.19 15.91
CA VAL A 491 -24.89 -6.57 16.52
C VAL A 491 -25.37 -5.33 15.79
N GLY A 492 -26.68 -5.10 15.86
CA GLY A 492 -27.31 -3.98 15.16
C GLY A 492 -27.44 -4.20 13.65
N ALA A 493 -28.10 -3.26 12.98
CA ALA A 493 -28.18 -3.25 11.53
C ALA A 493 -26.89 -2.64 10.94
N VAL A 494 -26.41 -3.23 9.86
CA VAL A 494 -25.28 -2.73 9.08
C VAL A 494 -25.85 -2.08 7.83
N GLU A 495 -25.84 -0.75 7.76
CA GLU A 495 -26.27 -0.01 6.56
C GLU A 495 -25.14 0.00 5.53
N HIS A 496 -25.43 -0.35 4.28
CA HIS A 496 -24.47 -0.22 3.19
C HIS A 496 -24.59 1.16 2.55
N TYR A 497 -23.47 1.84 2.35
CA TYR A 497 -23.40 3.15 1.71
C TYR A 497 -22.57 3.08 0.44
N THR A 498 -23.07 3.70 -0.64
CA THR A 498 -22.28 4.04 -1.83
C THR A 498 -22.66 5.45 -2.29
N HIS A 499 -21.77 6.16 -3.01
CA HIS A 499 -22.13 7.49 -3.53
C HIS A 499 -23.34 7.43 -4.50
N ALA A 500 -23.45 6.36 -5.30
CA ALA A 500 -24.50 6.19 -6.29
C ALA A 500 -25.84 5.72 -5.68
N GLY A 501 -25.81 4.77 -4.76
CA GLY A 501 -26.99 4.18 -4.12
C GLY A 501 -27.48 4.94 -2.88
N GLY A 502 -26.64 5.81 -2.31
CA GLY A 502 -26.92 6.46 -1.04
C GLY A 502 -26.88 5.45 0.10
N ARG A 503 -27.88 5.50 0.99
CA ARG A 503 -27.96 4.65 2.18
C ARG A 503 -28.92 3.49 1.94
N GLU A 504 -28.41 2.27 1.97
CA GLU A 504 -29.18 1.04 1.82
C GLU A 504 -29.26 0.31 3.15
N LEU A 505 -30.48 0.13 3.66
CA LEU A 505 -30.72 -0.72 4.83
C LEU A 505 -30.76 -2.18 4.39
N PRO A 506 -30.20 -3.12 5.18
CA PRO A 506 -30.28 -4.53 4.85
C PRO A 506 -31.75 -4.94 4.75
N GLU A 507 -32.10 -5.67 3.68
CA GLU A 507 -33.46 -6.20 3.53
C GLU A 507 -33.81 -6.98 4.80
N LYS A 508 -34.90 -6.59 5.47
CA LYS A 508 -35.43 -7.40 6.57
C LYS A 508 -35.75 -8.77 5.98
N ASN A 509 -34.98 -9.79 6.36
CA ASN A 509 -35.37 -11.18 6.14
C ASN A 509 -36.76 -11.37 6.75
N THR A 510 -37.79 -11.35 5.91
CA THR A 510 -39.19 -11.63 6.26
C THR A 510 -39.41 -13.09 6.56
#